data_AF-A0A3D8TM19-F1
#
_entry.id   AF-A0A3D8TM19-F1
#
_cell.length_a   1.000
_cell.length_b   1.000
_cell.length_c   1.000
_cell.angle_alpha   90.00
_cell.angle_beta   90.00
_cell.angle_gamma   90.00
#
_symmetry.space_group_name_H-M   'P 1'
#
loop_
_entity.id
_entity.type
_entity.pdbx_description
1 polymer ?
#
loop_
_entity_poly.entity_id
_entity_poly.type
_entity_poly.pdbx_seq_one_letter_code
_entity_poly.pdbx_strand_id
1 'polypeptide(L)'
;MVKERKSVRIQITNLVRQMDALEKTEITVPGVFYRDEGNIYLQYEEQQVEGKIRSVLKVSETELLLLRNGAVNMRLHFFKDKSRSTASVESGAGKFLFESELVGYSEAFSQDAAQGEVAFQYDLLSAGTYVGSYEVTMRIEEDPNEFN
;
A
#
# COMPACT_ATOMS: atom_id res chain seq x y z
N MET A 1 -2.71 -14.12 22.27
CA MET A 1 -1.78 -14.91 21.46
C MET A 1 -0.80 -13.93 20.81
N VAL A 2 0.49 -14.27 20.73
CA VAL A 2 1.49 -13.39 20.11
C VAL A 2 1.33 -13.45 18.60
N LYS A 3 1.26 -12.29 17.93
CA LYS A 3 1.15 -12.19 16.47
C LYS A 3 2.46 -12.68 15.86
N GLU A 4 2.43 -13.78 15.11
CA GLU A 4 3.63 -14.27 14.44
C GLU A 4 3.96 -13.33 13.28
N ARG A 5 5.17 -12.76 13.32
CA ARG A 5 5.69 -11.83 12.33
C ARG A 5 6.76 -12.54 11.52
N LYS A 6 6.64 -12.49 10.20
CA LYS A 6 7.53 -13.15 9.25
C LYS A 6 8.23 -12.11 8.39
N SER A 7 9.55 -12.24 8.27
CA SER A 7 10.33 -11.45 7.35
C SER A 7 10.08 -11.91 5.91
N VAL A 8 9.84 -10.94 5.04
CA VAL A 8 9.45 -11.17 3.65
C VAL A 8 10.19 -10.21 2.73
N ARG A 9 10.31 -10.61 1.47
CA ARG A 9 10.64 -9.72 0.37
C ARG A 9 9.36 -9.25 -0.29
N ILE A 10 9.22 -7.94 -0.49
CA ILE A 10 8.06 -7.34 -1.13
C ILE A 10 8.51 -6.68 -2.43
N GLN A 11 8.03 -7.21 -3.55
CA GLN A 11 8.17 -6.56 -4.85
C GLN A 11 6.94 -5.68 -5.07
N ILE A 12 7.17 -4.39 -5.30
CA ILE A 12 6.11 -3.38 -5.43
C ILE A 12 6.22 -2.77 -6.83
N THR A 13 5.16 -2.90 -7.61
CA THR A 13 4.98 -2.20 -8.88
C THR A 13 3.92 -1.14 -8.71
N ASN A 14 4.26 0.12 -9.00
CA ASN A 14 3.29 1.20 -9.08
C ASN A 14 3.14 1.64 -10.53
N LEU A 15 1.90 1.89 -10.95
CA LEU A 15 1.58 2.53 -12.21
C LEU A 15 0.69 3.74 -11.94
N VAL A 16 1.19 4.92 -12.30
CA VAL A 16 0.56 6.20 -11.99
C VAL A 16 0.15 6.88 -13.29
N ARG A 17 -1.14 7.21 -13.39
CA ARG A 17 -1.75 7.92 -14.51
C ARG A 17 -2.26 9.27 -14.02
N GLN A 18 -1.60 10.34 -14.42
CA GLN A 18 -2.00 11.71 -14.09
C GLN A 18 -1.92 12.56 -15.35
N MET A 19 -3.01 13.23 -15.70
CA MET A 19 -3.12 14.00 -16.94
C MET A 19 -2.69 13.15 -18.16
N ASP A 20 -1.67 13.58 -18.91
CA ASP A 20 -1.12 12.88 -20.07
C ASP A 20 0.12 12.02 -19.73
N ALA A 21 0.49 11.91 -18.46
CA ALA A 21 1.67 11.19 -18.01
C ALA A 21 1.31 9.79 -17.48
N LEU A 22 2.10 8.80 -17.91
CA LEU A 22 2.12 7.44 -17.38
C LEU A 22 3.50 7.17 -16.79
N GLU A 23 3.56 6.91 -15.50
CA GLU A 23 4.80 6.55 -14.81
C GLU A 23 4.68 5.16 -14.20
N LYS A 24 5.66 4.30 -14.50
CA LYS A 24 5.79 2.97 -13.88
C LYS A 24 7.03 2.93 -13.02
N THR A 25 6.90 2.52 -11.77
CA THR A 25 8.03 2.26 -10.87
C THR A 25 7.98 0.85 -10.34
N GLU A 26 9.14 0.25 -10.14
CA GLU A 26 9.30 -1.08 -9.56
C GLU A 26 10.40 -1.03 -8.51
N ILE A 27 10.08 -1.49 -7.30
CA ILE A 27 11.04 -1.58 -6.20
C ILE A 27 10.90 -2.93 -5.51
N THR A 28 12.00 -3.42 -4.95
CA THR A 28 11.99 -4.61 -4.09
C THR A 28 12.59 -4.24 -2.75
N VAL A 29 11.84 -4.47 -1.67
CA VAL A 29 12.22 -4.08 -0.31
C VAL A 29 12.03 -5.23 0.67
N PRO A 30 12.86 -5.34 1.72
CA PRO A 30 12.55 -6.21 2.85
C PRO A 30 11.34 -5.63 3.60
N GLY A 31 10.54 -6.52 4.19
CA GLY A 31 9.36 -6.15 4.94
C GLY A 31 8.96 -7.23 5.95
N VAL A 32 7.84 -6.98 6.60
CA VAL A 32 7.23 -7.88 7.58
C VAL A 32 5.80 -8.17 7.17
N PHE A 33 5.46 -9.45 7.11
CA PHE A 33 4.12 -9.97 6.94
C PHE A 33 3.60 -10.51 8.27
N TYR A 34 2.36 -10.20 8.63
CA TYR A 34 1.68 -10.87 9.73
C TYR A 34 0.16 -10.83 9.58
N ARG A 35 -0.50 -11.75 10.29
CA ARG A 35 -1.95 -11.80 10.43
C ARG A 35 -2.36 -11.40 11.84
N ASP A 36 -3.43 -10.64 11.94
CA ASP A 36 -3.94 -10.16 13.22
C ASP A 36 -5.43 -9.82 13.15
N GLU A 37 -6.21 -10.47 14.02
CA GLU A 37 -7.68 -10.33 14.09
C GLU A 37 -8.35 -10.51 12.71
N GLY A 38 -7.90 -11.49 11.93
CA GLY A 38 -8.41 -11.77 10.57
C GLY A 38 -7.89 -10.82 9.48
N ASN A 39 -7.11 -9.80 9.84
CA ASN A 39 -6.51 -8.87 8.89
C ASN A 39 -5.09 -9.31 8.52
N ILE A 40 -4.65 -8.91 7.34
CA ILE A 40 -3.28 -9.05 6.85
C ILE A 40 -2.58 -7.69 6.97
N TYR A 41 -1.31 -7.72 7.36
CA TYR A 41 -0.48 -6.53 7.45
C TYR A 41 0.82 -6.75 6.68
N LEU A 42 1.14 -5.79 5.83
CA LEU A 42 2.46 -5.64 5.21
C LEU A 42 3.11 -4.38 5.76
N GLN A 43 4.32 -4.51 6.28
CA GLN A 43 5.12 -3.37 6.74
C GLN A 43 6.44 -3.35 5.99
N TYR A 44 6.83 -2.20 5.46
CA TYR A 44 8.08 -2.07 4.72
C TYR A 44 8.59 -0.64 4.78
N GLU A 45 9.85 -0.48 4.42
CA GLU A 45 10.50 0.84 4.37
C GLU A 45 11.01 1.12 2.96
N GLU A 46 10.68 2.30 2.45
CA GLU A 46 11.14 2.81 1.17
C GLU A 46 12.20 3.89 1.42
N GLN A 47 13.26 3.89 0.61
CA GLN A 47 14.25 4.96 0.62
C GLN A 47 14.02 5.86 -0.60
N GLN A 48 13.69 7.12 -0.36
CA GLN A 48 13.57 8.16 -1.40
C GLN A 48 14.64 9.24 -1.17
N VAL A 49 14.75 10.17 -2.13
CA VAL A 49 15.70 11.29 -2.07
C VAL A 49 15.38 12.21 -0.89
N GLU A 50 14.09 12.42 -0.64
CA GLU A 50 13.51 13.26 0.41
C GLU A 50 13.61 12.61 1.79
N GLY A 51 13.92 11.30 1.83
CA GLY A 51 14.15 10.57 3.05
C GLY A 51 13.45 9.22 3.08
N LYS A 52 13.42 8.65 4.28
CA LYS A 52 12.86 7.33 4.55
C LYS A 52 11.35 7.40 4.72
N ILE A 53 10.63 6.45 4.14
CA ILE A 53 9.18 6.29 4.29
C ILE A 53 8.90 4.93 4.88
N ARG A 54 8.13 4.90 5.97
CA ARG A 54 7.62 3.68 6.59
C ARG A 54 6.19 3.47 6.14
N SER A 55 5.93 2.36 5.48
CA SER A 55 4.64 2.04 4.88
C SER A 55 4.01 0.84 5.59
N VAL A 56 2.71 0.93 5.85
CA VAL A 56 1.87 -0.15 6.36
C VAL A 56 0.64 -0.28 5.47
N LEU A 57 0.47 -1.44 4.85
CA LEU A 57 -0.78 -1.83 4.21
C LEU A 57 -1.51 -2.81 5.14
N LYS A 58 -2.70 -2.42 5.60
CA LYS A 58 -3.65 -3.34 6.23
C LYS A 58 -4.66 -3.77 5.17
N VAL A 59 -4.86 -5.07 5.07
CA VAL A 59 -5.90 -5.68 4.25
C VAL A 59 -6.88 -6.41 5.16
N SER A 60 -8.13 -5.99 5.14
CA SER A 60 -9.21 -6.56 5.94
C SER A 60 -10.30 -7.12 5.03
N GLU A 61 -11.33 -7.70 5.62
CA GLU A 61 -12.50 -8.19 4.87
C GLU A 61 -13.18 -7.07 4.06
N THR A 62 -13.36 -5.88 4.65
CA THR A 62 -14.19 -4.81 4.08
C THR A 62 -13.41 -3.63 3.53
N GLU A 63 -12.15 -3.47 3.91
CA GLU A 63 -11.34 -2.28 3.59
C GLU A 63 -9.85 -2.58 3.43
N LEU A 64 -9.17 -1.67 2.73
CA LEU A 64 -7.72 -1.52 2.70
C LEU A 64 -7.34 -0.21 3.39
N LEU A 65 -6.26 -0.21 4.16
CA LEU A 65 -5.71 1.01 4.75
C LEU A 65 -4.21 1.08 4.46
N LEU A 66 -3.80 2.08 3.69
CA LEU A 66 -2.40 2.39 3.44
C LEU A 66 -1.98 3.59 4.29
N LEU A 67 -1.04 3.36 5.19
CA LEU A 67 -0.40 4.38 6.01
C LEU A 67 1.04 4.52 5.57
N ARG A 68 1.49 5.76 5.33
CA ARG A 68 2.90 6.07 5.07
C ARG A 68 3.32 7.18 6.02
N ASN A 69 4.50 7.07 6.62
CA ASN A 69 5.02 8.06 7.55
C ASN A 69 6.50 8.33 7.28
N GLY A 70 6.97 9.56 7.51
CA GLY A 70 8.37 9.95 7.31
C GLY A 70 8.48 11.10 6.31
N ALA A 71 9.24 10.90 5.23
CA ALA A 71 9.38 11.91 4.17
C ALA A 71 8.04 12.31 3.52
N VAL A 72 7.06 11.41 3.57
CA VAL A 72 5.64 11.69 3.32
C VAL A 72 4.80 11.11 4.46
N ASN A 73 3.81 11.87 4.92
CA ASN A 73 2.77 11.38 5.82
C ASN A 73 1.48 11.23 5.02
N MET A 74 0.99 10.00 4.90
CA MET A 74 -0.15 9.67 4.05
C MET A 74 -1.07 8.68 4.75
N ARG A 75 -2.37 8.92 4.65
CA ARG A 75 -3.42 7.98 5.04
C ARG A 75 -4.40 7.85 3.90
N LEU A 76 -4.42 6.70 3.24
CA LEU A 76 -5.42 6.32 2.24
C LEU A 76 -6.24 5.16 2.78
N HIS A 77 -7.55 5.28 2.69
CA HIS A 77 -8.50 4.29 3.18
C HIS A 77 -9.39 3.90 2.02
N PHE A 78 -9.54 2.62 1.72
CA PHE A 78 -10.29 2.18 0.56
C PHE A 78 -11.35 1.18 1.01
N PHE A 79 -12.62 1.46 0.75
CA PHE A 79 -13.69 0.52 1.03
C PHE A 79 -13.91 -0.42 -0.17
N LYS A 80 -14.05 -1.73 0.08
CA LYS A 80 -14.25 -2.73 -0.99
C LYS A 80 -15.63 -2.66 -1.63
N ASP A 81 -16.59 -1.99 -0.97
CA ASP A 81 -17.90 -1.65 -1.53
C ASP A 81 -17.84 -0.47 -2.53
N LYS A 82 -16.63 0.07 -2.78
CA LYS A 82 -16.34 1.21 -3.65
C LYS A 82 -16.85 2.56 -3.14
N SER A 83 -17.23 2.64 -1.87
CA SER A 83 -17.52 3.93 -1.23
C SER A 83 -16.29 4.83 -1.24
N ARG A 84 -16.51 6.12 -1.51
CA ARG A 84 -15.47 7.14 -1.41
C ARG A 84 -15.06 7.36 0.05
N SER A 85 -13.81 7.74 0.23
CA SER A 85 -13.22 8.02 1.54
C SER A 85 -12.31 9.24 1.46
N THR A 86 -11.95 9.78 2.63
CA THR A 86 -10.94 10.84 2.70
C THR A 86 -9.53 10.26 2.64
N ALA A 87 -8.72 10.83 1.75
CA ALA A 87 -7.30 10.63 1.65
C ALA A 87 -6.56 11.88 2.16
N SER A 88 -5.56 11.72 3.02
CA SER A 88 -4.71 12.83 3.48
C SER A 88 -3.28 12.60 3.06
N VAL A 89 -2.65 13.61 2.46
CA VAL A 89 -1.25 13.60 2.02
C VAL A 89 -0.55 14.83 2.56
N GLU A 90 0.55 14.65 3.27
CA GLU A 90 1.37 15.71 3.82
C GLU A 90 2.83 15.46 3.43
N SER A 91 3.42 16.46 2.78
CA SER A 91 4.80 16.43 2.31
C SER A 91 5.46 17.79 2.52
N GLY A 92 6.69 17.98 2.04
CA GLY A 92 7.38 19.27 2.07
C GLY A 92 6.62 20.42 1.38
N ALA A 93 5.67 20.11 0.49
CA ALA A 93 4.82 21.11 -0.17
C ALA A 93 3.59 21.54 0.67
N GLY A 94 3.33 20.87 1.80
CA GLY A 94 2.18 21.12 2.67
C GLY A 94 1.24 19.94 2.79
N LYS A 95 0.07 20.19 3.38
CA LYS A 95 -0.96 19.19 3.66
C LYS A 95 -2.14 19.35 2.69
N PHE A 96 -2.53 18.25 2.08
CA PHE A 96 -3.60 18.14 1.10
C PHE A 96 -4.61 17.10 1.54
N LEU A 97 -5.88 17.39 1.28
CA LEU A 97 -7.00 16.47 1.48
C LEU A 97 -7.60 16.15 0.11
N PHE A 98 -7.83 14.87 -0.12
CA PHE A 98 -8.40 14.31 -1.32
C PHE A 98 -9.56 13.38 -0.95
N GLU A 99 -10.31 12.99 -1.96
CA GLU A 99 -11.18 11.84 -1.92
C GLU A 99 -10.49 10.69 -2.65
N SER A 100 -10.64 9.46 -2.15
CA SER A 100 -10.15 8.26 -2.82
C SER A 100 -11.29 7.27 -3.04
N GLU A 101 -11.23 6.56 -4.17
CA GLU A 101 -12.21 5.55 -4.55
C GLU A 101 -11.49 4.28 -5.03
N LEU A 102 -11.87 3.12 -4.49
CA LEU A 102 -11.31 1.84 -4.93
C LEU A 102 -12.02 1.39 -6.22
N VAL A 103 -11.27 1.28 -7.32
CA VAL A 103 -11.84 0.91 -8.62
C VAL A 103 -11.56 -0.56 -8.97
N GLY A 104 -10.44 -1.10 -8.51
CA GLY A 104 -10.04 -2.49 -8.73
C GLY A 104 -9.31 -3.06 -7.52
N TYR A 105 -9.52 -4.34 -7.25
CA TYR A 105 -8.85 -5.04 -6.15
C TYR A 105 -8.86 -6.55 -6.35
N SER A 106 -7.73 -7.18 -6.03
CA SER A 106 -7.57 -8.62 -5.95
C SER A 106 -6.51 -8.98 -4.92
N GLU A 107 -6.70 -10.10 -4.23
CA GLU A 107 -5.72 -10.65 -3.31
C GLU A 107 -5.67 -12.17 -3.39
N ALA A 108 -4.48 -12.72 -3.17
CA ALA A 108 -4.25 -14.14 -3.05
C ALA A 108 -3.09 -14.36 -2.07
N PHE A 109 -3.41 -14.70 -0.81
CA PHE A 109 -2.42 -14.98 0.22
C PHE A 109 -2.45 -16.45 0.63
N SER A 110 -1.28 -17.04 0.84
CA SER A 110 -1.18 -18.37 1.43
C SER A 110 -1.69 -18.38 2.87
N GLN A 111 -2.39 -19.44 3.26
CA GLN A 111 -2.82 -19.63 4.64
C GLN A 111 -1.66 -20.13 5.52
N ASP A 112 -0.73 -20.87 4.93
CA ASP A 112 0.32 -21.60 5.66
C ASP A 112 1.71 -20.96 5.54
N ALA A 113 1.87 -19.95 4.69
CA ALA A 113 3.15 -19.30 4.43
C ALA A 113 3.02 -17.78 4.28
N ALA A 114 4.10 -17.05 4.56
CA ALA A 114 4.17 -15.61 4.39
C ALA A 114 4.43 -15.24 2.91
N GLN A 115 3.48 -15.59 2.04
CA GLN A 115 3.57 -15.39 0.61
C GLN A 115 2.20 -15.03 0.01
N GLY A 116 2.22 -14.32 -1.11
CA GLY A 116 1.00 -13.97 -1.83
C GLY A 116 1.13 -12.75 -2.73
N GLU A 117 0.01 -12.28 -3.23
CA GLU A 117 -0.10 -11.06 -4.02
C GLU A 117 -1.32 -10.25 -3.55
N VAL A 118 -1.16 -8.93 -3.51
CA VAL A 118 -2.27 -7.98 -3.43
C VAL A 118 -2.10 -6.94 -4.52
N ALA A 119 -3.16 -6.71 -5.28
CA ALA A 119 -3.23 -5.68 -6.29
C ALA A 119 -4.46 -4.82 -6.05
N PHE A 120 -4.30 -3.50 -6.11
CA PHE A 120 -5.40 -2.56 -6.00
C PHE A 120 -5.19 -1.36 -6.90
N GLN A 121 -6.28 -0.87 -7.46
CA GLN A 121 -6.34 0.35 -8.23
C GLN A 121 -7.30 1.32 -7.56
N TYR A 122 -6.88 2.57 -7.45
CA TYR A 122 -7.70 3.63 -6.89
C TYR A 122 -7.58 4.91 -7.71
N ASP A 123 -8.67 5.68 -7.69
CA ASP A 123 -8.70 7.02 -8.23
C ASP A 123 -8.62 8.04 -7.09
N LEU A 124 -7.90 9.14 -7.33
CA LEU A 124 -7.90 10.31 -6.45
C LEU A 124 -8.72 11.44 -7.06
N LEU A 125 -9.51 12.10 -6.22
CA LEU A 125 -10.27 13.28 -6.56
C LEU A 125 -9.91 14.43 -5.62
N SER A 126 -9.89 15.65 -6.16
CA SER A 126 -9.76 16.89 -5.39
C SER A 126 -11.03 17.71 -5.61
N ALA A 127 -11.79 17.93 -4.53
CA ALA A 127 -13.09 18.59 -4.58
C ALA A 127 -14.00 18.01 -5.69
N GLY A 128 -14.13 16.68 -5.75
CA GLY A 128 -14.91 15.97 -6.77
C GLY A 128 -14.30 15.93 -8.18
N THR A 129 -13.16 16.58 -8.43
CA THR A 129 -12.48 16.56 -9.73
C THR A 129 -11.43 15.45 -9.76
N TYR A 130 -11.45 14.61 -10.79
CA TYR A 130 -10.46 13.55 -10.98
C TYR A 130 -9.04 14.11 -11.13
N VAL A 131 -8.11 13.59 -10.34
CA VAL A 131 -6.69 14.01 -10.31
C VAL A 131 -5.80 12.95 -10.97
N GLY A 132 -6.11 11.67 -10.78
CA GLY A 132 -5.33 10.58 -11.33
C GLY A 132 -5.78 9.21 -10.86
N SER A 133 -5.25 8.18 -11.53
CA SER A 133 -5.47 6.78 -11.21
C SER A 133 -4.14 6.11 -10.90
N TYR A 134 -4.16 5.24 -9.91
CA TYR A 134 -2.97 4.62 -9.32
C TYR A 134 -3.23 3.12 -9.22
N GLU A 135 -2.38 2.31 -9.83
CA GLU A 135 -2.39 0.87 -9.69
C GLU A 135 -1.17 0.47 -8.85
N VAL A 136 -1.38 -0.35 -7.83
CA VAL A 136 -0.35 -0.86 -6.94
C VAL A 136 -0.45 -2.38 -6.91
N THR A 137 0.62 -3.06 -7.29
CA THR A 137 0.77 -4.51 -7.14
C THR A 137 1.90 -4.79 -6.17
N MET A 138 1.62 -5.60 -5.14
CA MET A 138 2.62 -6.09 -4.20
C MET A 138 2.67 -7.60 -4.27
N ARG A 139 3.84 -8.17 -4.56
CA ARG A 139 4.13 -9.60 -4.46
C ARG A 139 5.00 -9.86 -3.25
N ILE A 140 4.60 -10.83 -2.45
CA ILE A 140 5.18 -11.17 -1.16
C ILE A 140 5.74 -12.57 -1.26
N GLU A 141 7.02 -12.70 -0.92
CA GLU A 141 7.71 -13.97 -0.81
C GLU A 141 8.43 -14.01 0.54
N GLU A 142 8.42 -15.17 1.19
CA GLU A 142 9.19 -15.36 2.43
C GLU A 142 10.69 -15.12 2.14
N ASP A 143 11.38 -14.42 3.03
CA ASP A 143 12.82 -14.19 2.86
C ASP A 143 13.61 -15.30 3.56
N PRO A 144 14.20 -16.26 2.82
CA PRO A 144 14.91 -17.40 3.41
C PRO A 144 16.24 -17.01 4.09
N ASN A 145 16.66 -15.75 4.01
CA ASN A 145 18.00 -15.31 4.41
C ASN A 145 18.14 -14.88 5.90
N GLU A 146 17.19 -15.19 6.80
CA GLU A 146 17.33 -14.91 8.24
C GLU A 146 18.13 -15.97 9.04
N PHE A 147 18.78 -16.93 8.38
CA PHE A 147 19.64 -17.95 9.03
C PHE A 147 21.13 -17.85 8.65
N ASN A 148 21.70 -16.65 8.57
CA ASN A 148 23.16 -16.47 8.49
C ASN A 148 23.68 -15.47 9.52
#